data_AF-A0ABD5DSN0-F1
#
_entry.id   AF-A0ABD5DSN0-F1
#
_cell.length_a   1.000
_cell.length_b   1.000
_cell.length_c   1.000
_cell.angle_alpha   90.00
_cell.angle_beta   90.00
_cell.angle_gamma   90.00
#
_symmetry.space_group_name_H-M   'P 1'
#
loop_
_entity.id
_entity.type
_entity.pdbx_description
1 polymer ?
#
loop_
_entity_poly.entity_id
_entity_poly.type
_entity_poly.pdbx_seq_one_letter_code
_entity_poly.pdbx_strand_id
1 'polypeptide(L)'
;MNNTQSAAMPLVENEEVNLLDSIVEQSRIARNEEEHSRAKSLIGELAKEVMAGTITVSENMTLSIDKRIAEIDALISKQLSQIMHNEQFQKIESTWRGLYYFCQETPSNPLIKIRMLNTTKKELVKDFQGATDFDQSTLFKKIYEEEYGSFGGAPYSALIGDFEFDRTPSDMYLLEQISHVAAAAHAPFISAASPSILGLESFTDIDRPRD
;
A
#
# COMPACT_ATOMS: atom_id res chain seq x y z
N MET A 1 -72.55 52.96 -7.76
CA MET A 1 -71.64 51.91 -8.29
C MET A 1 -70.24 52.26 -7.81
N ASN A 2 -69.75 51.47 -6.87
CA ASN A 2 -68.50 51.66 -6.14
C ASN A 2 -67.29 51.44 -7.04
N ASN A 3 -66.29 52.31 -6.91
CA ASN A 3 -64.92 52.00 -7.32
C ASN A 3 -63.97 52.65 -6.31
N THR A 4 -63.57 51.89 -5.29
CA THR A 4 -62.49 52.24 -4.37
C THR A 4 -61.41 51.16 -4.51
N GLN A 5 -60.31 51.57 -5.14
CA GLN A 5 -59.03 50.83 -5.15
C GLN A 5 -58.55 50.69 -3.71
N SER A 6 -58.35 49.44 -3.28
CA SER A 6 -57.52 49.14 -2.12
C SER A 6 -56.15 48.71 -2.63
N ALA A 7 -55.14 49.51 -2.30
CA ALA A 7 -53.75 49.24 -2.62
C ALA A 7 -53.24 48.06 -1.78
N ALA A 8 -52.83 46.98 -2.43
CA ALA A 8 -52.02 45.95 -1.81
C ALA A 8 -50.55 46.39 -1.88
N MET A 9 -49.90 46.56 -0.73
CA MET A 9 -48.46 46.78 -0.62
C MET A 9 -47.72 45.57 -1.21
N PRO A 10 -46.59 45.74 -1.91
CA PRO A 10 -45.72 44.63 -2.23
C PRO A 10 -45.16 44.07 -0.92
N LEU A 11 -45.36 42.77 -0.70
CA LEU A 11 -44.59 42.01 0.27
C LEU A 11 -43.13 42.09 -0.17
N VAL A 12 -42.32 42.78 0.63
CA VAL A 12 -40.87 42.72 0.50
C VAL A 12 -40.47 41.32 0.94
N GLU A 13 -40.27 40.42 -0.03
CA GLU A 13 -39.41 39.26 0.17
C GLU A 13 -38.03 39.81 0.49
N ASN A 14 -37.69 39.86 1.79
CA ASN A 14 -36.30 39.86 2.19
C ASN A 14 -35.76 38.51 1.73
N GLU A 15 -35.20 38.46 0.53
CA GLU A 15 -34.12 37.52 0.24
C GLU A 15 -33.05 37.81 1.31
N GLU A 16 -33.07 37.01 2.38
CA GLU A 16 -31.93 36.88 3.27
C GLU A 16 -30.77 36.46 2.36
N VAL A 17 -30.01 37.44 1.87
CA VAL A 17 -28.74 37.22 1.22
C VAL A 17 -27.98 36.30 2.16
N ASN A 18 -27.82 35.05 1.72
CA ASN A 18 -27.34 33.97 2.57
C ASN A 18 -26.02 34.46 3.17
N LEU A 19 -25.91 34.54 4.50
CA LEU A 19 -24.82 35.24 5.18
C LEU A 19 -23.43 34.82 4.64
N LEU A 20 -23.30 33.53 4.31
CA LEU A 20 -22.09 32.97 3.69
C LEU A 20 -21.80 33.52 2.29
N ASP A 21 -22.81 33.73 1.44
CA ASP A 21 -22.63 34.36 0.12
C ASP A 21 -22.19 35.81 0.26
N SER A 22 -22.78 36.56 1.20
CA SER A 22 -22.38 37.94 1.46
C SER A 22 -20.92 38.07 1.96
N ILE A 23 -20.45 37.09 2.74
CA ILE A 23 -19.06 37.04 3.23
C ILE A 23 -18.08 36.71 2.10
N VAL A 24 -18.42 35.77 1.22
CA VAL A 24 -17.56 35.39 0.08
C VAL A 24 -17.45 36.55 -0.91
N GLU A 25 -18.55 37.21 -1.24
CA GLU A 25 -18.56 38.40 -2.12
C GLU A 25 -17.74 39.56 -1.54
N GLN A 26 -17.88 39.85 -0.23
CA GLN A 26 -17.11 40.90 0.44
C GLN A 26 -15.61 40.59 0.54
N SER A 27 -15.25 39.31 0.66
CA SER A 27 -13.85 38.89 0.77
C SER A 27 -13.06 39.05 -0.53
N ARG A 28 -13.73 39.19 -1.69
CA ARG A 28 -13.12 39.23 -3.04
C ARG A 28 -12.16 38.07 -3.35
N ILE A 29 -12.35 36.92 -2.69
CA ILE A 29 -11.47 35.75 -2.81
C ILE A 29 -11.77 34.94 -4.08
N ALA A 30 -13.01 34.97 -4.59
CA ALA A 30 -13.45 34.21 -5.75
C ALA A 30 -13.46 35.05 -7.03
N ARG A 31 -12.85 34.55 -8.11
CA ARG A 31 -12.84 35.18 -9.44
C ARG A 31 -13.79 34.50 -10.43
N ASN A 32 -14.25 33.31 -10.10
CA ASN A 32 -15.20 32.51 -10.89
C ASN A 32 -16.20 31.79 -9.97
N GLU A 33 -17.27 31.25 -10.56
CA GLU A 33 -18.38 30.61 -9.84
C GLU A 33 -17.93 29.36 -9.04
N GLU A 34 -16.95 28.61 -9.56
CA GLU A 34 -16.40 27.42 -8.90
C GLU A 34 -15.60 27.78 -7.64
N GLU A 35 -14.77 28.82 -7.71
CA GLU A 35 -14.05 29.37 -6.56
C GLU A 35 -15.00 29.93 -5.52
N HIS A 36 -16.11 30.56 -5.95
CA HIS A 36 -17.14 31.09 -5.05
C HIS A 36 -17.79 29.96 -4.26
N SER A 37 -18.23 28.90 -4.95
CA SER A 37 -18.79 27.70 -4.32
C SER A 37 -17.81 27.02 -3.37
N ARG A 38 -16.53 26.91 -3.77
CA ARG A 38 -15.47 26.32 -2.94
C ARG A 38 -15.18 27.15 -1.69
N ALA A 39 -15.06 28.48 -1.83
CA ALA A 39 -14.83 29.39 -0.69
C ALA A 39 -16.00 29.33 0.30
N LYS A 40 -17.24 29.34 -0.20
CA LYS A 40 -18.45 29.18 0.61
C LYS A 40 -18.43 27.87 1.41
N SER A 41 -18.04 26.76 0.77
CA SER A 41 -17.94 25.45 1.43
C SER A 41 -16.88 25.44 2.54
N LEU A 42 -15.68 25.98 2.28
CA LEU A 42 -14.60 26.04 3.25
C LEU A 42 -14.95 26.90 4.48
N ILE A 43 -15.52 28.09 4.25
CA ILE A 43 -15.97 28.97 5.33
C ILE A 43 -17.12 28.33 6.11
N GLY A 44 -18.04 27.66 5.42
CA GLY A 44 -19.13 26.90 6.04
C GLY A 44 -18.63 25.78 6.95
N GLU A 45 -17.62 25.03 6.51
CA GLU A 45 -17.05 23.94 7.31
C GLU A 45 -16.28 24.47 8.53
N LEU A 46 -15.50 25.55 8.36
CA LEU A 46 -14.84 26.24 9.46
C LEU A 46 -15.85 26.73 10.50
N ALA A 47 -16.96 27.33 10.06
CA ALA A 47 -18.02 27.79 10.95
C ALA A 47 -18.65 26.63 11.73
N LYS A 48 -18.89 25.47 11.09
CA LYS A 48 -19.37 24.27 11.79
C LYS A 48 -18.38 23.76 12.83
N GLU A 49 -17.09 23.71 12.50
CA GLU A 49 -16.07 23.24 13.45
C GLU A 49 -15.90 24.19 14.64
N VAL A 50 -16.04 25.50 14.44
CA VAL A 50 -16.08 26.50 15.52
C VAL A 50 -17.34 26.31 16.38
N MET A 51 -18.51 26.13 15.76
CA MET A 51 -19.77 25.90 16.47
C MET A 51 -19.78 24.58 17.27
N ALA A 52 -19.12 23.55 16.75
CA ALA A 52 -18.94 22.27 17.43
C ALA A 52 -17.95 22.35 18.63
N GLY A 53 -17.29 23.49 18.82
CA GLY A 53 -16.29 23.70 19.87
C GLY A 53 -14.94 23.06 19.58
N THR A 54 -14.73 22.55 18.36
CA THR A 54 -13.51 21.85 17.95
C THR A 54 -12.39 22.84 17.63
N ILE A 55 -12.72 24.04 17.15
CA ILE A 55 -11.79 25.15 16.97
C ILE A 55 -12.11 26.23 18.00
N THR A 56 -11.15 26.53 18.88
CA THR A 56 -11.27 27.65 19.81
C THR A 56 -10.93 28.96 19.10
N VAL A 57 -11.90 29.88 19.05
CA VAL A 57 -11.68 31.25 18.57
C VAL A 57 -10.70 31.94 19.52
N SER A 58 -9.49 32.18 19.04
CA SER A 58 -8.43 32.90 19.76
C SER A 58 -8.12 34.21 19.02
N GLU A 59 -7.37 35.12 19.65
CA GLU A 59 -6.92 36.36 19.00
C GLU A 59 -6.13 36.08 17.71
N ASN A 60 -5.55 34.87 17.58
CA ASN A 60 -4.85 34.43 16.37
C ASN A 60 -5.53 33.20 15.77
N MET A 61 -6.53 33.44 14.94
CA MET A 61 -7.28 32.39 14.22
C MET A 61 -6.38 31.49 13.37
N THR A 62 -5.30 32.02 12.79
CA THR A 62 -4.34 31.23 12.00
C THR A 62 -3.70 30.13 12.85
N LEU A 63 -3.28 30.45 14.08
CA LEU A 63 -2.75 29.45 15.01
C LEU A 63 -3.79 28.41 15.41
N SER A 64 -5.05 28.81 15.59
CA SER A 64 -6.14 27.87 15.87
C SER A 64 -6.40 26.91 14.69
N ILE A 65 -6.31 27.40 13.45
CA ILE A 65 -6.43 26.58 12.23
C ILE A 65 -5.24 25.65 12.06
N ASP A 66 -4.01 26.13 12.25
CA ASP A 66 -2.80 25.29 12.16
C ASP A 66 -2.82 24.16 13.19
N LYS A 67 -3.29 24.46 14.41
CA LYS A 67 -3.50 23.44 15.44
C LYS A 67 -4.52 22.39 15.00
N ARG A 68 -5.62 22.83 14.38
CA ARG A 68 -6.66 21.93 13.88
C ARG A 68 -6.16 21.04 12.74
N ILE A 69 -5.36 21.60 11.82
CA ILE A 69 -4.69 20.84 10.77
C ILE A 69 -3.78 19.77 11.39
N ALA A 70 -2.97 20.13 12.38
CA ALA A 70 -2.10 19.17 13.06
C ALA A 70 -2.89 18.05 13.77
N GLU A 71 -4.06 18.35 14.35
CA GLU A 71 -4.95 17.33 14.91
C GLU A 71 -5.49 16.37 13.85
N ILE A 72 -5.91 16.89 12.69
CA ILE A 72 -6.37 16.09 11.55
C ILE A 72 -5.23 15.22 11.02
N ASP A 73 -4.03 15.78 10.84
CA ASP A 73 -2.85 15.06 10.40
C ASP A 73 -2.49 13.94 11.38
N ALA A 74 -2.61 14.18 12.70
CA ALA A 74 -2.40 13.15 13.70
C ALA A 74 -3.45 12.02 13.60
N LEU A 75 -4.71 12.35 13.34
CA LEU A 75 -5.78 11.36 13.14
C LEU A 75 -5.53 10.52 11.87
N ILE A 76 -5.23 11.17 10.75
CA ILE A 76 -4.92 10.50 9.49
C ILE A 76 -3.67 9.64 9.63
N SER A 77 -2.61 10.18 10.25
CA SER A 77 -1.36 9.45 10.49
C SER A 77 -1.59 8.23 11.36
N LYS A 78 -2.41 8.33 12.40
CA LYS A 78 -2.76 7.19 13.26
C LYS A 78 -3.49 6.10 12.47
N GLN A 79 -4.48 6.50 11.66
CA GLN A 79 -5.23 5.55 10.84
C GLN A 79 -4.35 4.89 9.78
N LEU A 80 -3.56 5.69 9.06
CA LEU A 80 -2.65 5.19 8.04
C LEU A 80 -1.58 4.29 8.66
N SER A 81 -1.05 4.64 9.83
CA SER A 81 -0.10 3.80 10.55
C SER A 81 -0.68 2.42 10.86
N GLN A 82 -1.95 2.33 11.26
CA GLN A 82 -2.60 1.03 11.49
C GLN A 82 -2.72 0.19 10.21
N ILE A 83 -3.00 0.82 9.07
CA ILE A 83 -3.08 0.14 7.78
C ILE A 83 -1.70 -0.34 7.33
N MET A 84 -0.71 0.55 7.35
CA MET A 84 0.65 0.28 6.89
C MET A 84 1.41 -0.70 7.80
N HIS A 85 1.07 -0.78 9.09
CA HIS A 85 1.66 -1.76 10.02
C HIS A 85 0.84 -3.05 10.17
N ASN A 86 -0.16 -3.26 9.32
CA ASN A 86 -0.84 -4.54 9.27
C ASN A 86 0.09 -5.61 8.69
N GLU A 87 0.27 -6.74 9.39
CA GLU A 87 1.18 -7.82 8.98
C GLU A 87 0.92 -8.35 7.56
N GLN A 88 -0.35 -8.46 7.16
CA GLN A 88 -0.71 -8.95 5.83
C GLN A 88 -0.31 -7.93 4.75
N PHE A 89 -0.51 -6.64 5.03
CA PHE A 89 -0.12 -5.57 4.12
C PHE A 89 1.40 -5.51 4.01
N GLN A 90 2.12 -5.49 5.14
CA GLN A 90 3.58 -5.43 5.16
C GLN A 90 4.21 -6.61 4.43
N LYS A 91 3.65 -7.81 4.54
CA LYS A 91 4.15 -8.98 3.81
C LYS A 91 4.05 -8.83 2.29
N ILE A 92 2.95 -8.29 1.80
CA ILE A 92 2.76 -8.04 0.37
C ILE A 92 3.65 -6.87 -0.08
N GLU A 93 3.69 -5.81 0.72
CA GLU A 93 4.52 -4.64 0.47
C GLU A 93 6.01 -5.01 0.41
N SER A 94 6.52 -5.84 1.34
CA SER A 94 7.92 -6.26 1.39
C SER A 94 8.31 -7.05 0.15
N THR A 95 7.47 -7.99 -0.30
CA THR A 95 7.68 -8.75 -1.54
C THR A 95 7.78 -7.82 -2.75
N TRP A 96 6.80 -6.92 -2.93
CA TRP A 96 6.76 -6.03 -4.09
C TRP A 96 7.85 -4.97 -4.06
N ARG A 97 8.17 -4.41 -2.90
CA ARG A 97 9.27 -3.47 -2.75
C ARG A 97 10.63 -4.15 -2.93
N GLY A 98 10.79 -5.38 -2.46
CA GLY A 98 11.98 -6.19 -2.70
C GLY A 98 12.18 -6.47 -4.19
N LEU A 99 11.12 -6.88 -4.90
CA LEU A 99 11.17 -7.07 -6.35
C LEU A 99 11.45 -5.76 -7.10
N TYR A 100 10.81 -4.66 -6.70
CA TYR A 100 11.06 -3.35 -7.28
C TYR A 100 12.52 -2.92 -7.11
N TYR A 101 13.06 -3.09 -5.90
CA TYR A 101 14.47 -2.82 -5.61
C TYR A 101 15.39 -3.69 -6.48
N PHE A 102 15.12 -4.99 -6.57
CA PHE A 102 15.89 -5.91 -7.40
C PHE A 102 15.90 -5.49 -8.88
N CYS A 103 14.75 -5.08 -9.42
CA CYS A 103 14.65 -4.59 -10.80
C CYS A 103 15.38 -3.25 -11.01
N GLN A 104 15.34 -2.33 -10.03
CA GLN A 104 16.00 -1.03 -10.12
C GLN A 104 17.52 -1.13 -10.06
N GLU A 105 18.05 -1.99 -9.20
CA GLU A 105 19.50 -2.19 -9.05
C GLU A 105 20.09 -3.09 -10.14
N THR A 106 19.25 -3.80 -10.89
CA THR A 106 19.71 -4.61 -12.02
C THR A 106 20.09 -3.70 -13.20
N PRO A 107 21.31 -3.79 -13.74
CA PRO A 107 21.72 -2.97 -14.86
C PRO A 107 20.84 -3.25 -16.09
N SER A 108 20.41 -2.18 -16.77
CA SER A 108 19.63 -2.28 -18.00
C SER A 108 20.48 -2.90 -19.11
N ASN A 109 20.35 -4.22 -19.29
CA ASN A 109 21.05 -4.99 -20.30
C ASN A 109 20.05 -5.92 -21.01
N PRO A 110 19.96 -5.89 -22.36
CA PRO A 110 19.03 -6.77 -23.10
C PRO A 110 19.28 -8.26 -22.92
N LEU A 111 20.47 -8.65 -22.42
CA LEU A 111 20.83 -10.03 -22.09
C LEU A 111 20.32 -10.46 -20.71
N ILE A 112 19.95 -9.53 -19.83
CA ILE A 112 19.41 -9.84 -18.50
C ILE A 112 17.89 -9.86 -18.58
N LYS A 113 17.29 -10.99 -18.20
CA LYS A 113 15.85 -11.16 -18.13
C LYS A 113 15.47 -11.62 -16.74
N ILE A 114 14.57 -10.88 -16.10
CA ILE A 114 13.97 -11.25 -14.82
C ILE A 114 12.59 -11.84 -15.13
N ARG A 115 12.34 -13.07 -14.68
CA ARG A 115 11.04 -13.74 -14.81
C ARG A 115 10.47 -13.99 -13.42
N MET A 116 9.18 -13.70 -13.25
CA MET A 116 8.48 -13.85 -11.97
C MET A 116 7.54 -15.05 -12.03
N LEU A 117 7.60 -15.90 -11.01
CA LEU A 117 6.61 -16.93 -10.72
C LEU A 117 5.94 -16.59 -9.39
N ASN A 118 4.65 -16.26 -9.41
CA ASN A 118 3.89 -16.05 -8.19
C ASN A 118 3.45 -17.40 -7.61
N THR A 119 3.93 -17.74 -6.42
CA THR A 119 3.54 -18.97 -5.72
C THR A 119 3.81 -18.84 -4.23
N THR A 120 3.05 -19.59 -3.42
CA THR A 120 3.28 -19.68 -1.97
C THR A 120 4.07 -20.94 -1.60
N LYS A 121 4.78 -20.93 -0.46
CA LYS A 121 5.45 -22.15 0.07
C LYS A 121 4.51 -23.36 0.14
N LYS A 122 3.25 -23.16 0.53
CA LYS A 122 2.25 -24.23 0.65
C LYS A 122 1.89 -24.84 -0.70
N GLU A 123 1.79 -24.02 -1.75
CA GLU A 123 1.53 -24.49 -3.10
C GLU A 123 2.72 -25.28 -3.65
N LEU A 124 3.95 -24.82 -3.43
CA LEU A 124 5.15 -25.55 -3.84
C LEU A 124 5.26 -26.91 -3.13
N VAL A 125 5.03 -26.96 -1.81
CA VAL A 125 5.01 -28.23 -1.06
C VAL A 125 3.95 -29.17 -1.64
N LYS A 126 2.76 -28.64 -1.94
CA LYS A 126 1.67 -29.43 -2.53
C LYS A 126 2.02 -29.94 -3.94
N ASP A 127 2.71 -29.13 -4.74
CA ASP A 127 3.17 -29.52 -6.08
C ASP A 127 4.13 -30.71 -6.00
N PHE A 128 5.13 -30.64 -5.11
CA PHE A 128 6.08 -31.73 -4.92
C PHE A 128 5.43 -32.99 -4.31
N GLN A 129 4.51 -32.83 -3.35
CA GLN A 129 3.81 -33.98 -2.76
C GLN A 129 2.83 -34.66 -3.72
N GLY A 130 2.31 -33.92 -4.70
CA GLY A 130 1.43 -34.46 -5.74
C GLY A 130 2.17 -35.19 -6.85
N ALA A 131 3.47 -34.97 -6.98
CA ALA A 131 4.33 -35.62 -7.96
C ALA A 131 4.90 -36.94 -7.40
N THR A 132 5.14 -37.91 -8.28
CA THR A 132 5.80 -39.18 -7.91
C THR A 132 7.27 -38.94 -7.55
N ASP A 133 7.91 -38.00 -8.23
CA ASP A 133 9.30 -37.58 -8.03
C ASP A 133 9.47 -36.09 -8.40
N PHE A 134 10.58 -35.47 -7.99
CA PHE A 134 10.81 -34.03 -8.15
C PHE A 134 10.78 -33.60 -9.63
N ASP A 135 11.20 -34.47 -10.55
CA ASP A 135 11.25 -34.23 -11.99
C ASP A 135 9.88 -34.22 -12.68
N GLN A 136 8.84 -34.71 -11.99
CA GLN A 136 7.45 -34.66 -12.46
C GLN A 136 6.67 -33.46 -11.91
N SER A 137 7.30 -32.64 -11.04
CA SER A 137 6.68 -31.46 -10.45
C SER A 137 6.44 -30.36 -11.48
N THR A 138 5.44 -29.50 -11.23
CA THR A 138 5.18 -28.34 -12.09
C THR A 138 6.37 -27.37 -12.07
N LEU A 139 7.04 -27.23 -10.92
CA LEU A 139 8.24 -26.40 -10.82
C LEU A 139 9.38 -26.90 -11.73
N PHE A 140 9.62 -28.21 -11.76
CA PHE A 140 10.65 -28.78 -12.63
C PHE A 140 10.35 -28.54 -14.12
N LYS A 141 9.09 -28.72 -14.54
CA LYS A 141 8.70 -28.47 -15.93
C LYS A 141 8.97 -27.03 -16.35
N LYS A 142 8.67 -26.06 -15.48
CA LYS A 142 8.88 -24.63 -15.75
C LYS A 142 10.34 -24.20 -15.79
N ILE A 143 11.16 -24.80 -14.91
CA ILE A 143 12.57 -24.40 -14.77
C ILE A 143 13.45 -25.17 -15.75
N TYR A 144 13.28 -26.49 -15.80
CA TYR A 144 14.10 -27.39 -16.59
C TYR A 144 13.49 -27.60 -17.98
N GLU A 145 12.33 -28.22 -18.11
CA GLU A 145 11.81 -28.67 -19.42
C GLU A 145 11.52 -27.52 -20.39
N GLU A 146 10.82 -26.47 -19.95
CA GLU A 146 10.41 -25.34 -20.78
C GLU A 146 11.59 -24.46 -21.22
N GLU A 147 12.71 -24.46 -20.47
CA GLU A 147 13.85 -23.57 -20.74
C GLU A 147 15.15 -24.35 -20.95
N TYR A 148 15.72 -24.95 -19.90
CA TYR A 148 17.04 -25.61 -19.98
C TYR A 148 17.05 -26.83 -20.93
N GLY A 149 16.00 -27.66 -20.88
CA GLY A 149 15.84 -28.87 -21.69
C GLY A 149 15.24 -28.62 -23.09
N SER A 150 14.79 -27.40 -23.37
CA SER A 150 14.15 -27.04 -24.64
C SER A 150 15.14 -26.42 -25.63
N PHE A 151 15.11 -26.88 -26.89
CA PHE A 151 15.94 -26.31 -27.94
C PHE A 151 15.57 -24.84 -28.20
N GLY A 152 16.54 -23.93 -28.01
CA GLY A 152 16.31 -22.49 -28.15
C GLY A 152 15.69 -21.81 -26.91
N GLY A 153 15.56 -22.52 -25.78
CA GLY A 153 15.16 -21.95 -24.51
C GLY A 153 16.22 -21.01 -23.89
N ALA A 154 15.83 -20.26 -22.87
CA ALA A 154 16.70 -19.34 -22.13
C ALA A 154 16.91 -19.87 -20.70
N PRO A 155 17.96 -20.66 -20.44
CA PRO A 155 18.17 -21.29 -19.14
C PRO A 155 18.31 -20.26 -18.02
N TYR A 156 17.78 -20.58 -16.85
CA TYR A 156 17.89 -19.74 -15.67
C TYR A 156 19.29 -19.82 -15.08
N SER A 157 19.89 -18.66 -14.78
CA SER A 157 21.21 -18.60 -14.13
C SER A 157 21.14 -18.74 -12.62
N ALA A 158 20.05 -18.29 -12.00
CA ALA A 158 19.80 -18.36 -10.57
C ALA A 158 18.29 -18.32 -10.32
N LEU A 159 17.88 -18.93 -9.20
CA LEU A 159 16.51 -18.95 -8.74
C LEU A 159 16.44 -18.17 -7.42
N ILE A 160 15.60 -17.15 -7.36
CA ILE A 160 15.40 -16.35 -6.16
C ILE A 160 14.06 -16.74 -5.54
N GLY A 161 14.10 -17.29 -4.33
CA GLY A 161 12.91 -17.56 -3.52
C GLY A 161 12.69 -16.44 -2.52
N ASP A 162 11.64 -15.65 -2.70
CA ASP A 162 11.15 -14.69 -1.69
C ASP A 162 10.41 -15.42 -0.56
N PHE A 163 11.16 -16.25 0.16
CA PHE A 163 10.70 -17.06 1.26
C PHE A 163 11.71 -16.98 2.41
N GLU A 164 11.20 -17.16 3.62
CA GLU A 164 12.03 -17.44 4.78
C GLU A 164 11.89 -18.91 5.14
N PHE A 165 13.01 -19.62 5.22
CA PHE A 165 13.04 -21.03 5.60
C PHE A 165 13.40 -21.19 7.07
N ASP A 166 12.57 -21.93 7.80
CA ASP A 166 12.79 -22.30 9.18
C ASP A 166 13.33 -23.74 9.31
N ARG A 167 13.48 -24.22 10.55
CA ARG A 167 13.90 -25.60 10.86
C ARG A 167 12.74 -26.61 10.90
N THR A 168 11.54 -26.25 10.42
CA THR A 168 10.41 -27.17 10.42
C THR A 168 10.58 -28.25 9.34
N PRO A 169 10.03 -29.46 9.54
CA PRO A 169 10.14 -30.52 8.55
C PRO A 169 9.56 -30.15 7.18
N SER A 170 8.53 -29.30 7.12
CA SER A 170 7.92 -28.88 5.87
C SER A 170 8.84 -27.97 5.06
N ASP A 171 9.54 -27.06 5.71
CA ASP A 171 10.48 -26.15 5.06
C ASP A 171 11.77 -26.88 4.64
N MET A 172 12.27 -27.81 5.48
CA MET A 172 13.40 -28.66 5.12
C MET A 172 13.08 -29.58 3.93
N TYR A 173 11.89 -30.19 3.92
CA TYR A 173 11.41 -30.97 2.77
C TYR A 173 11.35 -30.11 1.51
N LEU A 174 10.77 -28.91 1.59
CA LEU A 174 10.67 -28.02 0.44
C LEU A 174 12.07 -27.63 -0.10
N LEU A 175 13.02 -27.29 0.78
CA LEU A 175 14.39 -26.98 0.40
C LEU A 175 15.08 -28.15 -0.28
N GLU A 176 14.93 -29.37 0.24
CA GLU A 176 15.47 -30.58 -0.35
C GLU A 176 14.93 -30.79 -1.78
N GLN A 177 13.61 -30.69 -1.96
CA GLN A 177 12.99 -30.85 -3.29
C GLN A 177 13.41 -29.76 -4.28
N ILE A 178 13.45 -28.49 -3.86
CA ILE A 178 13.94 -27.39 -4.69
C ILE A 178 15.42 -27.59 -5.04
N SER A 179 16.23 -28.15 -4.12
CA SER A 179 17.66 -28.40 -4.36
C SER A 179 17.88 -29.39 -5.51
N HIS A 180 17.02 -30.41 -5.65
CA HIS A 180 17.08 -31.35 -6.78
C HIS A 180 16.77 -30.66 -8.11
N VAL A 181 15.73 -29.81 -8.15
CA VAL A 181 15.39 -29.02 -9.35
C VAL A 181 16.51 -28.05 -9.72
N ALA A 182 17.05 -27.33 -8.72
CA ALA A 182 18.16 -26.40 -8.88
C ALA A 182 19.43 -27.09 -9.41
N ALA A 183 19.74 -28.28 -8.87
CA ALA A 183 20.88 -29.08 -9.31
C ALA A 183 20.70 -29.57 -10.76
N ALA A 184 19.50 -30.03 -11.13
CA ALA A 184 19.21 -30.48 -12.49
C ALA A 184 19.30 -29.34 -13.52
N ALA A 185 18.80 -28.15 -13.19
CA ALA A 185 18.83 -26.98 -14.07
C ALA A 185 20.15 -26.20 -14.02
N HIS A 186 21.12 -26.61 -13.18
CA HIS A 186 22.35 -25.87 -12.88
C HIS A 186 22.11 -24.40 -12.47
N ALA A 187 21.01 -24.15 -11.77
CA ALA A 187 20.58 -22.82 -11.33
C ALA A 187 20.52 -22.78 -9.80
N PRO A 188 21.50 -22.18 -9.09
CA PRO A 188 21.49 -22.12 -7.64
C PRO A 188 20.22 -21.42 -7.13
N PHE A 189 19.65 -21.99 -6.06
CA PHE A 189 18.52 -21.42 -5.36
C PHE A 189 18.99 -20.56 -4.18
N ILE A 190 18.56 -19.30 -4.15
CA ILE A 190 18.91 -18.31 -3.15
C ILE A 190 17.63 -17.87 -2.45
N SER A 191 17.60 -17.95 -1.13
CA SER A 191 16.45 -17.57 -0.31
C SER A 191 16.89 -17.17 1.09
N ALA A 192 15.98 -16.62 1.89
CA ALA A 192 16.29 -16.16 3.24
C ALA A 192 16.13 -17.29 4.26
N ALA A 193 16.97 -17.26 5.30
CA ALA A 193 16.79 -18.07 6.49
C ALA A 193 15.92 -17.31 7.51
N SER A 194 15.03 -18.01 8.21
CA SER A 194 14.29 -17.46 9.35
C SER A 194 15.18 -17.42 10.60
N PRO A 195 15.01 -16.46 11.54
CA PRO A 195 15.74 -16.46 12.82
C PRO A 195 15.63 -17.79 13.57
N SER A 196 14.49 -18.46 13.42
CA SER A 196 14.17 -19.73 14.05
C SER A 196 15.10 -20.88 13.65
N ILE A 197 15.80 -20.79 12.50
CA ILE A 197 16.80 -21.78 12.08
C ILE A 197 18.01 -21.75 13.02
N LEU A 198 18.34 -20.57 13.56
CA LEU A 198 19.41 -20.34 14.54
C LEU A 198 18.91 -20.53 15.98
N GLY A 199 17.64 -20.93 16.17
CA GLY A 199 17.01 -21.00 17.48
C GLY A 199 16.68 -19.63 18.10
N LEU A 200 16.65 -18.57 17.28
CA LEU A 200 16.34 -17.21 17.72
C LEU A 200 14.86 -16.88 17.47
N GLU A 201 14.28 -16.02 18.30
CA GLU A 201 12.96 -15.44 18.06
C GLU A 201 13.00 -14.28 17.05
N SER A 202 14.13 -13.56 17.02
CA SER A 202 14.34 -12.38 16.17
C SER A 202 15.83 -12.27 15.82
N PHE A 203 16.13 -11.71 14.63
CA PHE A 203 17.51 -11.38 14.25
C PHE A 203 18.13 -10.27 15.10
N THR A 204 17.34 -9.53 15.87
CA THR A 204 17.87 -8.58 16.87
C THR A 204 18.65 -9.27 17.98
N ASP A 205 18.42 -10.55 18.19
CA ASP A 205 19.01 -11.34 19.27
C ASP A 205 20.23 -12.16 18.79
N ILE A 206 20.74 -11.88 17.59
CA ILE A 206 21.86 -12.62 16.97
C ILE A 206 23.18 -12.45 17.75
N ASP A 207 23.28 -11.42 18.57
CA ASP A 207 24.42 -11.16 19.45
C ASP A 207 24.38 -11.95 20.77
N ARG A 208 23.25 -12.60 21.09
CA ARG A 208 23.07 -13.34 22.35
C ARG A 208 23.76 -14.70 22.38
N PRO A 209 23.70 -15.55 21.33
CA PRO A 209 24.42 -16.81 21.30
C PRO A 209 25.92 -16.55 21.29
N ARG A 210 26.64 -17.18 22.22
CA ARG A 210 28.09 -17.05 22.32
C ARG A 210 28.84 -17.97 21.35
N ASP A 211 28.23 -19.11 21.03
CA ASP A 211 28.73 -20.17 20.14
C ASP A 211 27.67 -20.52 19.10
#